data_AF-A0A929UNQ0-F1
#
_entry.id   AF-A0A929UNQ0-F1
#
_cell.length_a   1.000
_cell.length_b   1.000
_cell.length_c   1.000
_cell.angle_alpha   90.00
_cell.angle_beta   90.00
_cell.angle_gamma   90.00
#
_symmetry.space_group_name_H-M   'P 1'
#
loop_
_entity.id
_entity.type
_entity.pdbx_description
1 polymer ?
#
loop_
_entity_poly.entity_id
_entity_poly.type
_entity_poly.pdbx_seq_one_letter_code
_entity_poly.pdbx_strand_id
1 'polypeptide(L)'
;PNYTPRISGLAYLKPKKKKKKKEEMSFHFALSIVKSNHGDPSSCVRFTYTYDQPLAGEGYLIHTYNGDGDPLPSFTGEPACVALGNDIWTITEEIWNALDPDNRISLLVRTIDLREGKVENRILNANT
;
A
#
# COMPACT_ATOMS: atom_id res chain seq x y z
N PRO A 1 -3.94 23.29 -12.40
CA PRO A 1 -4.08 21.91 -12.92
C PRO A 1 -3.82 20.91 -11.80
N ASN A 2 -4.56 19.80 -11.75
CA ASN A 2 -4.31 18.74 -10.78
C ASN A 2 -3.14 17.86 -11.27
N TYR A 3 -1.95 18.07 -10.71
CA TYR A 3 -0.80 17.20 -10.94
C TYR A 3 -0.88 15.97 -10.05
N THR A 4 -1.77 15.04 -10.38
CA THR A 4 -2.02 13.81 -9.62
C THR A 4 -0.72 13.04 -9.37
N PRO A 5 -0.32 12.85 -8.10
CA PRO A 5 0.83 12.02 -7.78
C PRO A 5 0.66 10.59 -8.30
N ARG A 6 1.77 9.96 -8.69
CA ARG A 6 1.78 8.52 -8.99
C ARG A 6 2.44 7.78 -7.84
N ILE A 7 1.71 6.83 -7.28
CA ILE A 7 2.19 5.96 -6.21
C ILE A 7 2.44 4.55 -6.74
N SER A 8 3.37 3.84 -6.12
CA SER A 8 3.59 2.42 -6.38
C SER A 8 4.06 1.70 -5.11
N GLY A 9 3.84 0.39 -5.08
CA GLY A 9 4.35 -0.49 -4.04
C GLY A 9 4.99 -1.73 -4.67
N LEU A 10 6.07 -2.22 -4.06
CA LEU A 10 6.77 -3.43 -4.48
C LEU A 10 7.05 -4.31 -3.27
N ALA A 11 6.49 -5.52 -3.29
CA ALA A 11 6.73 -6.56 -2.30
C ALA A 11 7.79 -7.54 -2.81
N TYR A 12 8.82 -7.79 -2.01
CA TYR A 12 9.90 -8.70 -2.32
C TYR A 12 9.83 -9.94 -1.42
N LEU A 13 9.69 -11.10 -2.06
CA LEU A 13 9.65 -12.40 -1.40
C LEU A 13 10.83 -13.24 -1.88
N LYS A 14 11.64 -13.76 -0.95
CA LYS A 14 12.75 -14.66 -1.26
C LYS A 14 12.76 -15.86 -0.31
N PRO A 15 12.97 -17.10 -0.78
CA PRO A 15 13.16 -18.24 0.11
C PRO A 15 14.37 -18.03 1.02
N LYS A 16 14.20 -18.23 2.34
CA LYS A 16 15.35 -18.26 3.26
C LYS A 16 16.11 -19.56 3.02
N LYS A 17 17.38 -19.47 2.60
CA LYS A 17 18.28 -20.63 2.48
C LYS A 17 18.52 -21.24 3.87
N LYS A 18 17.72 -22.22 4.30
CA LYS A 18 18.00 -23.02 5.50
C LYS A 18 18.16 -24.49 5.13
N LYS A 19 19.30 -25.08 5.51
CA LYS A 19 19.77 -26.41 5.09
C LYS A 19 18.85 -27.59 5.47
N LYS A 20 17.82 -27.45 6.33
CA LYS A 20 17.05 -28.60 6.89
C LYS A 20 15.59 -28.32 7.37
N LYS A 21 14.93 -27.20 7.05
CA LYS A 21 13.52 -26.92 7.48
C LYS A 21 12.71 -26.26 6.36
N LYS A 22 11.38 -26.45 6.42
CA LYS A 22 10.34 -25.84 5.54
C LYS A 22 10.75 -24.41 5.16
N GLU A 23 10.74 -24.10 3.86
CA GLU A 23 11.24 -22.83 3.32
C GLU A 23 10.36 -21.66 3.78
N GLU A 24 10.80 -20.96 4.82
CA GLU A 24 10.20 -19.69 5.23
C GLU A 24 10.69 -18.58 4.29
N MET A 25 9.81 -17.70 3.83
CA MET A 25 10.19 -16.57 2.98
C MET A 25 10.67 -15.37 3.81
N SER A 26 11.69 -14.66 3.34
CA SER A 26 12.00 -13.30 3.79
C SER A 26 11.10 -12.33 3.04
N PHE A 27 10.55 -11.35 3.76
CA PHE A 27 9.68 -10.31 3.22
C PHE A 27 10.27 -8.94 3.54
N HIS A 28 10.37 -8.10 2.51
CA HIS A 28 10.60 -6.66 2.59
C HIS A 28 9.79 -5.99 1.49
N PHE A 29 9.48 -4.71 1.63
CA PHE A 29 8.75 -3.97 0.61
C PHE A 29 9.21 -2.53 0.52
N ALA A 30 8.86 -1.89 -0.59
CA ALA A 30 9.08 -0.47 -0.80
C ALA A 30 7.81 0.20 -1.30
N LEU A 31 7.56 1.42 -0.84
CA LEU A 31 6.54 2.31 -1.37
C LEU A 31 7.24 3.50 -2.04
N SER A 32 6.67 4.00 -3.14
CA SER A 32 7.20 5.20 -3.79
C SER A 32 6.09 6.14 -4.21
N ILE A 33 6.44 7.42 -4.27
CA ILE A 33 5.59 8.48 -4.81
C ILE A 33 6.43 9.41 -5.68
N VAL A 34 5.86 9.80 -6.81
CA VAL A 34 6.37 10.88 -7.66
C VAL A 34 5.28 11.93 -7.84
N LYS A 35 5.64 13.20 -7.60
CA LYS A 35 4.71 14.33 -7.62
C LYS A 35 5.41 15.62 -8.05
N SER A 36 4.63 16.62 -8.45
CA SER A 36 5.16 17.97 -8.64
C SER A 36 5.66 18.55 -7.32
N ASN A 37 6.69 19.38 -7.38
CA ASN A 37 7.18 20.07 -6.20
C ASN A 37 6.28 21.28 -5.92
N HIS A 38 5.46 21.20 -4.87
CA HIS A 38 4.52 22.27 -4.50
C HIS A 38 3.61 22.74 -5.65
N GLY A 39 3.23 21.84 -6.56
CA GLY A 39 2.37 22.17 -7.69
C GLY A 39 3.09 22.81 -8.89
N ASP A 40 4.41 22.97 -8.85
CA ASP A 40 5.20 23.50 -9.96
C ASP A 40 5.36 22.45 -11.09
N PRO A 41 4.86 22.68 -12.32
CA PRO A 41 5.03 21.76 -13.44
C PRO A 41 6.47 21.55 -13.89
N SER A 42 7.35 22.50 -13.59
CA SER A 42 8.76 22.43 -13.98
C SER A 42 9.60 21.57 -13.02
N SER A 43 9.05 21.22 -11.85
CA SER A 43 9.77 20.56 -10.78
C SER A 43 9.08 19.28 -10.32
N CYS A 44 9.83 18.18 -10.32
CA CYS A 44 9.34 16.86 -9.96
C CYS A 44 10.17 16.29 -8.81
N VAL A 45 9.49 15.77 -7.79
CA VAL A 45 10.13 15.14 -6.62
C VAL A 45 9.73 13.68 -6.53
N ARG A 46 10.68 12.85 -6.08
CA ARG A 46 10.51 11.41 -5.92
C ARG A 46 10.93 11.00 -4.52
N PHE A 47 10.08 10.23 -3.86
CA PHE A 47 10.35 9.67 -2.55
C PHE A 47 10.16 8.16 -2.61
N THR A 48 11.06 7.44 -1.94
CA THR A 48 11.01 5.98 -1.79
C THR A 48 11.17 5.66 -0.31
N TYR A 49 10.29 4.82 0.22
CA TYR A 49 10.30 4.36 1.61
C TYR A 49 10.48 2.85 1.59
N THR A 50 11.53 2.36 2.25
CA THR A 50 11.93 0.95 2.23
C THR A 50 11.81 0.34 3.61
N TYR A 51 11.21 -0.84 3.69
CA TYR A 51 10.99 -1.60 4.92
C TYR A 51 11.66 -2.96 4.79
N ASP A 52 12.92 -3.04 5.24
CA ASP A 52 13.76 -4.24 5.09
C ASP A 52 13.34 -5.39 6.00
N GLN A 53 12.79 -5.06 7.17
CA GLN A 53 12.30 -6.01 8.17
C GLN A 53 11.02 -5.43 8.80
N PRO A 54 9.90 -5.42 8.07
CA PRO A 54 8.67 -4.86 8.61
C PRO A 54 8.21 -5.66 9.83
N LEU A 55 7.69 -4.94 10.83
CA LEU A 55 7.19 -5.53 12.05
C LEU A 55 5.87 -6.25 11.78
N ALA A 56 5.68 -7.41 12.41
CA ALA A 56 4.43 -8.14 12.29
C ALA A 56 3.28 -7.32 12.88
N GLY A 57 2.16 -7.25 12.16
CA GLY A 57 0.98 -6.46 12.55
C GLY A 57 1.01 -5.00 12.06
N GLU A 58 2.08 -4.54 11.41
CA GLU A 58 2.17 -3.20 10.84
C GLU A 58 2.07 -3.21 9.31
N GLY A 59 1.33 -2.23 8.79
CA GLY A 59 1.26 -1.88 7.38
C GLY A 59 1.54 -0.40 7.19
N TYR A 60 1.75 0.02 5.95
CA TYR A 60 2.05 1.42 5.63
C TYR A 60 1.20 1.85 4.45
N LEU A 61 0.49 2.97 4.62
CA LEU A 61 -0.44 3.52 3.65
C LEU A 61 0.18 4.73 2.95
N ILE A 62 0.03 4.76 1.62
CA ILE A 62 0.31 5.93 0.80
C ILE A 62 -0.86 6.16 -0.16
N HIS A 63 -1.25 7.41 -0.32
CA HIS A 63 -2.33 7.83 -1.22
C HIS A 63 -1.90 9.05 -2.03
N THR A 64 -2.72 9.48 -2.98
CA THR A 64 -2.35 10.56 -3.91
C THR A 64 -2.56 11.95 -3.33
N TYR A 65 -3.60 12.15 -2.52
CA TYR A 65 -3.99 13.47 -2.00
C TYR A 65 -4.18 13.47 -0.50
N ASN A 66 -3.85 14.56 0.18
CA ASN A 66 -4.07 14.71 1.63
C ASN A 66 -5.54 14.92 2.00
N GLY A 67 -6.40 15.24 1.03
CA GLY A 67 -7.81 15.54 1.22
C GLY A 67 -8.34 16.37 0.06
N ASP A 68 -9.48 17.02 0.29
CA ASP A 68 -10.13 17.90 -0.68
C ASP A 68 -9.36 19.21 -0.90
N GLY A 69 -9.62 19.88 -2.03
CA GLY A 69 -9.06 21.18 -2.37
C GLY A 69 -9.10 21.50 -3.87
N ASP A 70 -8.79 22.75 -4.22
CA ASP A 70 -8.67 23.21 -5.61
C ASP A 70 -7.44 24.11 -5.81
N PRO A 71 -6.33 23.60 -6.39
CA PRO A 71 -6.11 22.22 -6.82
C PRO A 71 -5.99 21.25 -5.63
N LEU A 72 -6.18 19.95 -5.90
CA LEU A 72 -6.11 18.91 -4.86
C LEU A 72 -4.71 18.87 -4.21
N PRO A 73 -4.61 18.93 -2.87
CA PRO A 73 -3.34 18.91 -2.17
C PRO A 73 -2.69 17.52 -2.30
N SER A 74 -1.52 17.46 -2.94
CA SER A 74 -0.74 16.22 -3.06
C SER A 74 -0.33 15.67 -1.69
N PHE A 75 -0.25 14.34 -1.55
CA PHE A 75 0.21 13.69 -0.32
C PHE A 75 1.57 14.22 0.17
N THR A 76 1.73 14.45 1.47
CA THR A 76 2.96 14.94 2.09
C THR A 76 3.32 14.16 3.34
N GLY A 77 4.63 14.04 3.62
CA GLY A 77 5.13 13.36 4.82
C GLY A 77 5.54 11.92 4.56
N GLU A 78 5.70 11.17 5.63
CA GLU A 78 6.00 9.74 5.62
C GLU A 78 4.71 8.92 5.44
N PRO A 79 4.79 7.69 4.87
CA PRO A 79 3.64 6.78 4.81
C PRO A 79 3.02 6.56 6.19
N ALA A 80 1.69 6.58 6.27
CA ALA A 80 0.99 6.39 7.53
C ALA A 80 1.10 4.92 7.97
N CYS A 81 1.63 4.67 9.17
CA CYS A 81 1.60 3.34 9.77
C CYS A 81 0.16 2.97 10.14
N VAL A 82 -0.26 1.75 9.79
CA VAL A 82 -1.57 1.20 10.08
C VAL A 82 -1.43 -0.16 10.75
N ALA A 83 -2.32 -0.48 11.68
CA ALA A 83 -2.42 -1.84 12.19
C ALA A 83 -3.03 -2.74 11.12
N LEU A 84 -2.48 -3.94 10.93
CA LEU A 84 -3.03 -4.95 10.03
C LEU A 84 -3.59 -6.12 10.83
N GLY A 85 -4.82 -6.53 10.48
CA GLY A 85 -5.41 -7.77 10.94
C GLY A 85 -4.68 -9.02 10.45
N ASN A 86 -5.05 -10.19 10.96
CA ASN A 86 -4.40 -11.46 10.62
C ASN A 86 -5.05 -12.19 9.43
N ASP A 87 -6.22 -11.74 8.97
CA ASP A 87 -6.96 -12.40 7.91
C ASP A 87 -7.43 -11.40 6.84
N ILE A 88 -7.55 -11.89 5.60
CA ILE A 88 -7.94 -11.07 4.45
C ILE A 88 -9.35 -10.51 4.58
N TRP A 89 -10.25 -11.18 5.33
CA TRP A 89 -11.63 -10.72 5.48
C TRP A 89 -11.67 -9.44 6.29
N THR A 90 -11.08 -9.45 7.47
CA THR A 90 -10.96 -8.29 8.36
C THR A 90 -10.27 -7.12 7.67
N ILE A 91 -9.10 -7.33 7.05
CA ILE A 91 -8.36 -6.26 6.35
C ILE A 91 -9.21 -5.65 5.23
N THR A 92 -9.90 -6.48 4.46
CA THR A 92 -10.72 -5.99 3.35
C THR A 92 -11.89 -5.14 3.86
N GLU A 93 -12.59 -5.58 4.90
CA GLU A 93 -13.71 -4.84 5.48
C GLU A 93 -13.25 -3.53 6.14
N GLU A 94 -12.15 -3.55 6.88
CA GLU A 94 -11.59 -2.37 7.52
C GLU A 94 -11.22 -1.29 6.49
N ILE A 95 -10.50 -1.66 5.43
CA ILE A 95 -10.16 -0.72 4.35
C ILE A 95 -11.42 -0.24 3.65
N TRP A 96 -12.31 -1.15 3.26
CA TRP A 96 -13.53 -0.81 2.52
C TRP A 96 -14.43 0.17 3.27
N ASN A 97 -14.60 -0.02 4.58
CA ASN A 97 -15.44 0.82 5.42
C ASN A 97 -14.75 2.11 5.88
N ALA A 98 -13.42 2.21 5.79
CA ALA A 98 -12.69 3.44 6.01
C ALA A 98 -12.69 4.38 4.78
N LEU A 99 -12.98 3.86 3.58
CA LEU A 99 -13.15 4.68 2.39
C LEU A 99 -14.47 5.47 2.45
N ASP A 100 -14.44 6.66 1.88
CA ASP A 100 -15.64 7.48 1.66
C ASP A 100 -16.70 6.66 0.87
N PRO A 101 -17.90 6.42 1.44
CA PRO A 101 -18.91 5.58 0.82
C PRO A 101 -19.46 6.15 -0.50
N ASP A 102 -19.43 7.46 -0.69
CA ASP A 102 -19.92 8.13 -1.90
C ASP A 102 -18.87 8.10 -3.03
N ASN A 103 -17.59 7.98 -2.66
CA ASN A 103 -16.47 8.02 -3.60
C ASN A 103 -15.76 6.67 -3.81
N ARG A 104 -16.05 5.63 -3.00
CA ARG A 104 -15.45 4.30 -3.16
C ARG A 104 -16.05 3.54 -4.34
N ILE A 105 -15.20 3.07 -5.25
CA ILE A 105 -15.64 2.33 -6.45
C ILE A 105 -15.27 0.86 -6.37
N SER A 106 -14.01 0.55 -6.09
CA SER A 106 -13.52 -0.83 -6.01
C SER A 106 -12.29 -0.95 -5.12
N LEU A 107 -12.07 -2.15 -4.59
CA LEU A 107 -10.93 -2.50 -3.74
C LEU A 107 -10.43 -3.89 -4.11
N LEU A 108 -9.12 -4.04 -4.29
CA LEU A 108 -8.43 -5.33 -4.38
C LEU A 108 -7.51 -5.48 -3.16
N VAL A 109 -7.69 -6.56 -2.43
CA VAL A 109 -6.77 -7.00 -1.37
C VAL A 109 -6.14 -8.32 -1.79
N ARG A 110 -4.82 -8.44 -1.62
CA ARG A 110 -4.06 -9.66 -1.85
C ARG A 110 -3.24 -10.00 -0.61
N THR A 111 -3.34 -11.25 -0.16
CA THR A 111 -2.45 -11.79 0.88
C THR A 111 -1.58 -12.90 0.28
N ILE A 112 -0.39 -13.07 0.85
CA ILE A 112 0.55 -14.13 0.48
C ILE A 112 1.04 -14.78 1.78
N ASP A 113 0.79 -16.07 1.96
CA ASP A 113 1.32 -16.83 3.09
C ASP A 113 2.85 -16.96 2.96
N LEU A 114 3.61 -16.41 3.91
CA LEU A 114 5.08 -16.42 3.86
C LEU A 114 5.71 -17.82 4.11
N ARG A 115 4.92 -18.80 4.57
CA ARG A 115 5.37 -20.19 4.80
C ARG A 115 5.06 -21.09 3.61
N GLU A 116 3.94 -20.86 2.93
CA GLU A 116 3.44 -21.76 1.88
C GLU A 116 3.40 -21.12 0.49
N GLY A 117 3.53 -19.79 0.39
CA GLY A 117 3.39 -19.06 -0.87
C GLY A 117 1.95 -19.02 -1.40
N LYS A 118 0.98 -19.45 -0.60
CA LYS A 118 -0.43 -19.42 -0.97
C LYS A 118 -0.88 -17.98 -1.14
N VAL A 119 -1.45 -17.69 -2.31
CA VAL A 119 -2.01 -16.38 -2.64
C VAL A 119 -3.53 -16.43 -2.45
N GLU A 120 -4.08 -15.40 -1.83
CA GLU A 120 -5.52 -15.16 -1.77
C GLU A 120 -5.82 -13.75 -2.27
N ASN A 121 -6.91 -13.59 -3.01
CA ASN A 121 -7.37 -12.31 -3.53
C ASN A 121 -8.80 -12.08 -3.12
N ARG A 122 -9.12 -10.84 -2.75
CA ARG A 122 -10.50 -10.39 -2.55
C ARG A 122 -10.72 -9.10 -3.31
N ILE A 123 -11.82 -9.04 -4.05
CA ILE A 123 -12.23 -7.87 -4.83
C ILE A 123 -13.61 -7.45 -4.37
N LEU A 124 -13.76 -6.17 -4.04
CA LEU A 124 -15.05 -5.52 -3.81
C LEU A 124 -15.28 -4.47 -4.89
N ASN A 125 -16.53 -4.31 -5.31
CA ASN A 125 -16.97 -3.28 -6.23
C ASN A 125 -18.32 -2.73 -5.73
N ALA A 126 -18.48 -1.42 -5.69
CA ALA A 126 -19.70 -0.78 -5.23
C ALA A 126 -20.87 -0.94 -6.22
N ASN A 127 -20.59 -1.34 -7.47
CA ASN A 127 -21.55 -1.42 -8.57
C ASN A 127 -21.89 -2.87 -8.98
N THR A 128 -21.56 -3.86 -8.16
CA THR A 128 -21.94 -5.28 -8.35
C THR A 128 -22.96 -5.69 -7.30
#